data_AF-A0A821Z6D6-F1
#
_entry.id   AF-A0A821Z6D6-F1
#
_cell.length_a   1.000
_cell.length_b   1.000
_cell.length_c   1.000
_cell.angle_alpha   90.00
_cell.angle_beta   90.00
_cell.angle_gamma   90.00
#
_symmetry.space_group_name_H-M   'P 1'
#
loop_
_entity.id
_entity.type
_entity.pdbx_description
1 polymer ?
#
loop_
_entity_poly.entity_id
_entity_poly.type
_entity_poly.pdbx_seq_one_letter_code
_entity_poly.pdbx_strand_id
1 'polypeptide(L)'
;MDYLFLPGFGASLQILKVEIGGDVQSTDGTEPSHMHSIDDDNYERGYEWTLMVEAKRRNPNITLYGLSWGFPGWVGEGTKLPWTNSTVLYTMKWILGAKKYYNLDIDYIGIWNERSWNKAYTLALNAAITAAGLKTNIVGHDSDSGWNVCDDLSRDPQWAAAVDVIGAHYPSAKIEPICATLNKVQWASEDMLVTWNHGATCWARELNQNYVRANLTASIAWALINSFYDRLIYAGTGILRAVEP
;
A
#
# COMPACT_ATOMS: atom_id res chain seq x y z
N MET A 1 -13.93 14.64 2.08
CA MET A 1 -14.18 13.19 2.30
C MET A 1 -15.33 12.63 1.46
N ASP A 2 -16.52 13.25 1.41
CA ASP A 2 -17.64 12.74 0.59
C ASP A 2 -17.27 12.62 -0.90
N TYR A 3 -16.62 13.63 -1.48
CA TYR A 3 -16.11 13.58 -2.86
C TYR A 3 -15.16 12.41 -3.16
N LEU A 4 -14.48 11.86 -2.15
CA LEU A 4 -13.56 10.74 -2.32
C LEU A 4 -14.27 9.39 -2.17
N PHE A 5 -15.10 9.24 -1.13
CA PHE A 5 -15.52 7.90 -0.67
C PHE A 5 -17.03 7.63 -0.75
N LEU A 6 -17.90 8.64 -0.86
CA LEU A 6 -19.35 8.41 -0.86
C LEU A 6 -19.79 7.75 -2.18
N PRO A 7 -20.36 6.53 -2.17
CA PRO A 7 -20.79 5.87 -3.39
C PRO A 7 -21.87 6.66 -4.14
N GLY A 8 -21.74 6.76 -5.47
CA GLY A 8 -22.70 7.45 -6.32
C GLY A 8 -22.62 8.98 -6.25
N PHE A 9 -21.51 9.53 -5.70
CA PHE A 9 -21.32 10.98 -5.58
C PHE A 9 -20.11 11.49 -6.37
N GLY A 10 -18.90 11.37 -5.82
CA GLY A 10 -17.66 11.82 -6.45
C GLY A 10 -16.86 10.66 -7.01
N ALA A 11 -15.55 10.64 -6.70
CA ALA A 11 -14.63 9.57 -7.11
C ALA A 11 -15.09 8.18 -6.68
N SER A 12 -15.85 8.06 -5.59
CA SER A 12 -16.48 6.82 -5.13
C SER A 12 -15.46 5.66 -5.04
N LEU A 13 -14.29 5.94 -4.45
CA LEU A 13 -13.13 5.06 -4.48
C LEU A 13 -13.42 3.68 -3.89
N GLN A 14 -12.86 2.65 -4.53
CA GLN A 14 -13.03 1.24 -4.18
C GLN A 14 -11.92 0.72 -3.27
N ILE A 15 -10.72 1.30 -3.37
CA ILE A 15 -9.53 0.93 -2.59
C ILE A 15 -8.97 2.20 -1.95
N LEU A 16 -8.66 2.13 -0.66
CA LEU A 16 -7.86 3.11 0.06
C LEU A 16 -6.56 2.43 0.52
N LYS A 17 -5.44 2.84 -0.07
CA LYS A 17 -4.09 2.46 0.34
C LYS A 17 -3.52 3.55 1.25
N VAL A 18 -3.00 3.18 2.42
CA VAL A 18 -2.40 4.11 3.41
C VAL A 18 -0.98 3.71 3.76
N GLU A 19 -0.16 4.69 4.13
CA GLU A 19 1.15 4.44 4.71
C GLU A 19 1.02 3.85 6.12
N ILE A 20 1.84 2.84 6.40
CA ILE A 20 2.15 2.40 7.76
C ILE A 20 3.33 3.24 8.20
N GLY A 21 3.05 4.35 8.87
CA GLY A 21 4.05 5.35 9.28
C GLY A 21 5.26 4.71 9.96
N GLY A 22 6.46 5.11 9.56
CA GLY A 22 7.71 4.45 9.97
C GLY A 22 8.70 5.36 10.68
N ASP A 23 8.30 6.58 11.05
CA ASP A 23 9.19 7.66 11.56
C ASP A 23 10.29 8.07 10.57
N VAL A 24 10.04 7.87 9.26
CA VAL A 24 10.96 8.19 8.17
C VAL A 24 10.36 9.24 7.25
N GLN A 25 11.21 10.02 6.57
CA GLN A 25 10.77 10.85 5.44
C GLN A 25 10.36 9.92 4.28
N SER A 26 9.10 9.98 3.87
CA SER A 26 8.50 9.08 2.87
C SER A 26 8.03 9.77 1.58
N THR A 27 8.20 11.08 1.43
CA THR A 27 8.33 11.91 0.20
C THR A 27 8.13 13.38 0.57
N ASP A 28 6.98 13.68 1.19
CA ASP A 28 6.54 15.04 1.52
C ASP A 28 6.52 15.33 3.03
N GLY A 29 7.04 14.40 3.83
CA GLY A 29 7.01 14.50 5.27
C GLY A 29 7.31 13.17 5.95
N THR A 30 7.20 13.18 7.28
CA THR A 30 7.31 11.96 8.08
C THR A 30 5.94 11.57 8.61
N GLU A 31 5.61 10.28 8.52
CA GLU A 31 4.43 9.74 9.19
C GLU A 31 4.81 9.00 10.49
N PRO A 32 4.09 9.26 11.60
CA PRO A 32 4.46 8.71 12.89
C PRO A 32 4.15 7.22 12.97
N SER A 33 5.11 6.45 13.47
CA SER A 33 4.92 5.03 13.73
C SER A 33 4.01 4.76 14.92
N HIS A 34 3.25 3.65 14.87
CA HIS A 34 2.55 3.11 16.03
C HIS A 34 3.50 2.54 17.09
N MET A 35 4.79 2.37 16.78
CA MET A 35 5.82 1.88 17.69
C MET A 35 7.17 2.62 17.51
N HIS A 36 7.37 3.74 18.19
CA HIS A 36 8.65 4.48 18.16
C HIS A 36 9.81 3.67 18.77
N SER A 37 9.51 2.74 19.67
CA SER A 37 10.46 1.82 20.31
C SER A 37 9.82 0.44 20.48
N ILE A 38 10.62 -0.56 20.85
CA ILE A 38 10.16 -1.95 21.00
C ILE A 38 9.02 -2.11 22.03
N ASP A 39 9.02 -1.27 23.08
CA ASP A 39 8.05 -1.29 24.18
C ASP A 39 6.94 -0.22 24.04
N ASP A 40 6.92 0.49 22.91
CA ASP A 40 5.93 1.53 22.63
C ASP A 40 4.83 1.00 21.70
N ASP A 41 3.56 1.18 22.10
CA ASP A 41 2.38 0.84 21.31
C ASP A 41 1.35 1.98 21.42
N ASN A 42 1.16 2.75 20.35
CA ASN A 42 0.16 3.81 20.32
C ASN A 42 -0.52 3.89 18.94
N TYR A 43 -1.82 3.61 18.92
CA TYR A 43 -2.61 3.52 17.71
C TYR A 43 -3.40 4.81 17.42
N GLU A 44 -3.16 5.90 18.16
CA GLU A 44 -3.86 7.19 17.99
C GLU A 44 -3.02 8.23 17.24
N ARG A 45 -1.80 7.87 16.82
CA ARG A 45 -0.88 8.79 16.13
C ARG A 45 -1.24 8.96 14.66
N GLY A 46 -0.91 10.14 14.13
CA GLY A 46 -1.11 10.46 12.72
C GLY A 46 -2.58 10.60 12.36
N TYR A 47 -2.88 10.53 11.07
CA TYR A 47 -4.23 10.77 10.53
C TYR A 47 -4.83 9.55 9.84
N GLU A 48 -4.03 8.54 9.51
CA GLU A 48 -4.47 7.41 8.68
C GLU A 48 -5.57 6.57 9.32
N TRP A 49 -5.55 6.43 10.64
CA TRP A 49 -6.64 5.78 11.38
C TRP A 49 -7.98 6.50 11.16
N THR A 50 -7.99 7.82 11.30
CA THR A 50 -9.18 8.64 11.09
C THR A 50 -9.61 8.61 9.62
N LEU A 51 -8.66 8.62 8.69
CA LEU A 51 -8.93 8.54 7.26
C LEU A 51 -9.64 7.22 6.90
N MET A 52 -9.11 6.09 7.36
CA MET A 52 -9.71 4.77 7.14
C MET A 52 -11.10 4.64 7.78
N VAL A 53 -11.30 5.15 9.00
CA VAL A 53 -12.61 5.18 9.67
C VAL A 53 -13.62 6.00 8.86
N GLU A 54 -13.25 7.19 8.43
CA GLU A 54 -14.14 8.07 7.65
C GLU A 54 -14.43 7.53 6.25
N ALA A 55 -13.50 6.77 5.65
CA ALA A 55 -13.71 6.06 4.39
C ALA A 55 -14.71 4.91 4.57
N LYS A 56 -14.50 4.02 5.56
CA LYS A 56 -15.43 2.92 5.89
C LYS A 56 -16.81 3.42 6.28
N ARG A 57 -16.91 4.54 6.98
CA ARG A 57 -18.20 5.16 7.35
C ARG A 57 -19.03 5.53 6.12
N ARG A 58 -18.39 5.94 5.02
CA ARG A 58 -19.05 6.32 3.76
C ARG A 58 -19.27 5.15 2.83
N ASN A 59 -18.27 4.27 2.73
CA ASN A 59 -18.29 3.07 1.92
C ASN A 59 -17.84 1.88 2.77
N PRO A 60 -18.78 1.15 3.43
CA PRO A 60 -18.44 -0.02 4.24
C PRO A 60 -17.70 -1.12 3.48
N ASN A 61 -17.88 -1.16 2.15
CA ASN A 61 -17.26 -2.14 1.25
C ASN A 61 -15.92 -1.68 0.68
N ILE A 62 -15.38 -0.52 1.10
CA ILE A 62 -14.06 -0.08 0.61
C ILE A 62 -12.98 -1.07 1.05
N THR A 63 -12.07 -1.41 0.14
CA THR A 63 -10.90 -2.22 0.44
C THR A 63 -9.84 -1.35 1.14
N LEU A 64 -9.28 -1.83 2.25
CA LEU A 64 -8.18 -1.19 2.96
C LEU A 64 -6.86 -1.91 2.70
N TYR A 65 -5.84 -1.14 2.29
CA TYR A 65 -4.51 -1.63 1.98
C TYR A 65 -3.44 -0.85 2.77
N GLY A 66 -2.65 -1.50 3.62
CA GLY A 66 -1.49 -0.90 4.29
C GLY A 66 -0.15 -1.25 3.64
N LEU A 67 0.76 -0.29 3.53
CA LEU A 67 2.13 -0.51 3.07
C LEU A 67 3.13 0.34 3.86
N SER A 68 4.27 -0.23 4.24
CA SER A 68 5.36 0.51 4.90
C SER A 68 6.30 1.14 3.87
N TRP A 69 6.57 2.44 4.02
CA TRP A 69 7.65 3.14 3.31
C TRP A 69 8.99 3.03 4.04
N GLY A 70 8.95 2.94 5.36
CA GLY A 70 10.10 2.62 6.19
C GLY A 70 9.68 2.09 7.55
N PHE A 71 10.68 1.90 8.42
CA PHE A 71 10.50 1.28 9.71
C PHE A 71 11.33 2.03 10.77
N PRO A 72 10.84 2.10 12.02
CA PRO A 72 11.64 2.58 13.14
C PRO A 72 12.93 1.77 13.30
N GLY A 73 14.02 2.43 13.70
CA GLY A 73 15.35 1.81 13.71
C GLY A 73 15.47 0.53 14.54
N TRP A 74 14.66 0.38 15.60
CA TRP A 74 14.67 -0.82 16.46
C TRP A 74 14.22 -2.08 15.71
N VAL A 75 13.34 -1.94 14.70
CA VAL A 75 12.85 -3.04 13.87
C VAL A 75 14.00 -3.72 13.14
N GLY A 76 15.07 -2.99 12.80
CA GLY A 76 16.25 -3.55 12.15
C GLY A 76 17.07 -4.50 13.03
N GLU A 77 16.80 -4.60 14.35
CA GLU A 77 17.55 -5.45 15.30
C GLU A 77 19.08 -5.23 15.22
N GLY A 78 19.51 -3.99 15.01
CA GLY A 78 20.92 -3.62 14.82
C GLY A 78 21.47 -3.85 13.40
N THR A 79 20.66 -4.37 12.48
CA THR A 79 20.97 -4.45 11.05
C THR A 79 20.45 -3.22 10.29
N LYS A 80 20.86 -3.07 9.02
CA LYS A 80 20.39 -1.99 8.13
C LYS A 80 19.14 -2.34 7.32
N LEU A 81 18.64 -3.58 7.44
CA LEU A 81 17.52 -4.08 6.64
C LEU A 81 16.38 -4.51 7.55
N PRO A 82 15.11 -4.28 7.16
CA PRO A 82 13.96 -4.67 7.97
C PRO A 82 13.60 -6.16 7.75
N TRP A 83 14.59 -7.04 7.62
CA TRP A 83 14.37 -8.49 7.42
C TRP A 83 14.59 -9.26 8.72
N THR A 84 13.82 -8.90 9.74
CA THR A 84 13.96 -9.41 11.11
C THR A 84 12.63 -9.96 11.60
N ASN A 85 12.66 -10.65 12.75
CA ASN A 85 11.43 -11.08 13.43
C ASN A 85 10.64 -9.87 13.93
N SER A 86 11.33 -8.80 14.34
CA SER A 86 10.71 -7.54 14.75
C SER A 86 9.86 -6.91 13.65
N THR A 87 10.23 -7.06 12.37
CA THR A 87 9.40 -6.54 11.27
C THR A 87 8.05 -7.25 11.18
N VAL A 88 8.02 -8.58 11.32
CA VAL A 88 6.75 -9.33 11.31
C VAL A 88 5.89 -8.92 12.49
N LEU A 89 6.49 -8.80 13.69
CA LEU A 89 5.79 -8.35 14.90
C LEU A 89 5.23 -6.93 14.73
N TYR A 90 6.03 -6.02 14.19
CA TYR A 90 5.66 -4.63 13.93
C TYR A 90 4.43 -4.53 13.01
N THR A 91 4.50 -5.21 11.86
CA THR A 91 3.41 -5.23 10.86
C THR A 91 2.14 -5.87 11.42
N MET A 92 2.28 -7.00 12.13
CA MET A 92 1.13 -7.67 12.76
C MET A 92 0.48 -6.83 13.85
N LYS A 93 1.26 -6.11 14.66
CA LYS A 93 0.74 -5.17 15.66
C LYS A 93 -0.09 -4.06 15.00
N TRP A 94 0.34 -3.53 13.86
CA TRP A 94 -0.44 -2.54 13.11
C TRP A 94 -1.80 -3.10 12.67
N ILE A 95 -1.82 -4.28 12.03
CA ILE A 95 -3.05 -4.92 11.55
C ILE A 95 -4.01 -5.23 12.70
N LEU A 96 -3.50 -5.80 13.80
CA LEU A 96 -4.30 -6.13 14.98
C LEU A 96 -4.78 -4.87 15.71
N GLY A 97 -3.98 -3.81 15.73
CA GLY A 97 -4.34 -2.51 16.27
C GLY A 97 -5.51 -1.88 15.52
N ALA A 98 -5.46 -1.90 14.17
CA ALA A 98 -6.55 -1.43 13.32
C ALA A 98 -7.89 -2.10 13.71
N LYS A 99 -7.88 -3.42 13.91
CA LYS A 99 -9.07 -4.16 14.33
C LYS A 99 -9.49 -3.83 15.75
N LYS A 100 -8.55 -3.84 16.70
CA LYS A 100 -8.84 -3.68 18.13
C LYS A 100 -9.38 -2.29 18.48
N TYR A 101 -8.77 -1.23 17.95
CA TYR A 101 -9.08 0.14 18.35
C TYR A 101 -10.09 0.83 17.43
N TYR A 102 -10.20 0.40 16.17
CA TYR A 102 -11.03 1.06 15.16
C TYR A 102 -12.05 0.14 14.48
N ASN A 103 -12.06 -1.16 14.83
CA ASN A 103 -12.86 -2.18 14.16
C ASN A 103 -12.65 -2.21 12.63
N LEU A 104 -11.42 -1.92 12.19
CA LEU A 104 -11.04 -1.97 10.78
C LEU A 104 -10.45 -3.34 10.46
N ASP A 105 -11.03 -4.01 9.47
CA ASP A 105 -10.42 -5.18 8.85
C ASP A 105 -9.50 -4.70 7.72
N ILE A 106 -8.22 -5.03 7.79
CA ILE A 106 -7.23 -4.71 6.76
C ILE A 106 -7.26 -5.85 5.73
N ASP A 107 -7.64 -5.51 4.50
CA ASP A 107 -7.85 -6.47 3.42
C ASP A 107 -6.52 -6.89 2.77
N TYR A 108 -5.57 -5.95 2.65
CA TYR A 108 -4.28 -6.16 2.03
C TYR A 108 -3.12 -5.56 2.84
N ILE A 109 -1.98 -6.24 2.83
CA ILE A 109 -0.72 -5.77 3.39
C ILE A 109 0.42 -5.94 2.38
N GLY A 110 1.28 -4.92 2.30
CA GLY A 110 2.42 -4.90 1.39
C GLY A 110 3.72 -5.30 2.09
N ILE A 111 4.84 -5.21 1.37
CA ILE A 111 6.15 -5.63 1.88
C ILE A 111 7.01 -4.42 2.28
N TRP A 112 7.56 -3.69 1.30
CA TRP A 112 8.33 -2.47 1.55
C TRP A 112 8.36 -1.63 0.28
N ASN A 113 7.76 -0.43 0.33
CA ASN A 113 7.54 0.41 -0.83
C ASN A 113 8.82 0.69 -1.63
N GLU A 114 8.87 0.29 -2.90
CA GLU A 114 9.97 0.57 -3.83
C GLU A 114 11.35 0.19 -3.28
N ARG A 115 11.40 -0.91 -2.53
CA ARG A 115 12.63 -1.48 -1.98
C ARG A 115 12.73 -2.95 -2.33
N SER A 116 13.84 -3.54 -1.92
CA SER A 116 14.03 -4.98 -2.04
C SER A 116 12.98 -5.74 -1.23
N TRP A 117 12.81 -7.00 -1.56
CA TRP A 117 11.94 -7.93 -0.85
C TRP A 117 12.75 -9.06 -0.22
N ASN A 118 12.11 -9.80 0.68
CA ASN A 118 12.70 -10.95 1.32
C ASN A 118 11.68 -12.10 1.41
N LYS A 119 12.04 -13.25 0.83
CA LYS A 119 11.22 -14.47 0.87
C LYS A 119 10.88 -14.90 2.29
N ALA A 120 11.87 -14.94 3.18
CA ALA A 120 11.68 -15.41 4.55
C ALA A 120 10.72 -14.50 5.33
N TYR A 121 10.85 -13.18 5.16
CA TYR A 121 9.89 -12.21 5.73
C TYR A 121 8.47 -12.44 5.19
N THR A 122 8.31 -12.59 3.86
CA THR A 122 7.01 -12.80 3.23
C THR A 122 6.32 -14.07 3.78
N LEU A 123 7.06 -15.18 3.86
CA LEU A 123 6.55 -16.43 4.41
C LEU A 123 6.21 -16.34 5.90
N ALA A 124 7.05 -15.65 6.68
CA ALA A 124 6.82 -15.45 8.12
C ALA A 124 5.60 -14.57 8.38
N LEU A 125 5.42 -13.49 7.59
CA LEU A 125 4.25 -12.64 7.66
C LEU A 125 2.97 -13.42 7.32
N ASN A 126 2.98 -14.19 6.22
CA ASN A 126 1.85 -15.03 5.83
C ASN A 126 1.46 -16.04 6.93
N ALA A 127 2.47 -16.68 7.53
CA ALA A 127 2.25 -17.60 8.65
C ALA A 127 1.66 -16.90 9.87
N ALA A 128 2.13 -15.69 10.20
CA ALA A 128 1.62 -14.91 11.33
C ALA A 128 0.16 -14.45 11.12
N ILE A 129 -0.18 -13.99 9.92
CA ILE A 129 -1.56 -13.63 9.52
C ILE A 129 -2.48 -14.84 9.67
N THR A 130 -2.06 -16.00 9.13
CA THR A 130 -2.82 -17.25 9.20
C THR A 130 -3.02 -17.70 10.64
N ALA A 131 -1.96 -17.67 11.47
CA ALA A 131 -2.02 -18.07 12.87
C ALA A 131 -2.92 -17.15 13.72
N ALA A 132 -3.02 -15.87 13.35
CA ALA A 132 -3.93 -14.92 13.97
C ALA A 132 -5.38 -15.06 13.49
N GLY A 133 -5.66 -15.94 12.51
CA GLY A 133 -6.99 -16.13 11.93
C GLY A 133 -7.47 -14.95 11.08
N LEU A 134 -6.54 -14.11 10.60
CA LEU A 134 -6.84 -12.95 9.76
C LEU A 134 -7.03 -13.37 8.30
N LYS A 135 -7.81 -12.58 7.56
CA LYS A 135 -8.05 -12.77 6.12
C LYS A 135 -7.24 -11.79 5.25
N THR A 136 -6.30 -11.09 5.84
CA THR A 136 -5.44 -10.11 5.16
C THR A 136 -4.61 -10.82 4.11
N ASN A 137 -4.69 -10.35 2.87
CA ASN A 137 -3.92 -10.87 1.75
C ASN A 137 -2.59 -10.11 1.61
N ILE A 138 -1.58 -10.75 1.02
CA ILE A 138 -0.27 -10.13 0.77
C ILE A 138 -0.17 -9.63 -0.67
N VAL A 139 0.24 -8.37 -0.82
CA VAL A 139 0.62 -7.76 -2.09
C VAL A 139 2.15 -7.77 -2.20
N GLY A 140 2.66 -8.43 -3.24
CA GLY A 140 4.09 -8.52 -3.54
C GLY A 140 4.42 -7.83 -4.87
N HIS A 141 5.27 -6.81 -4.97
CA HIS A 141 6.07 -6.19 -3.91
C HIS A 141 6.09 -4.67 -3.97
N ASP A 142 5.18 -4.03 -4.72
CA ASP A 142 5.09 -2.57 -4.81
C ASP A 142 6.44 -1.96 -5.24
N SER A 143 6.99 -2.50 -6.33
CA SER A 143 8.31 -2.13 -6.85
C SER A 143 8.21 -1.10 -7.98
N ASP A 144 9.07 -0.08 -7.92
CA ASP A 144 9.38 0.89 -8.98
C ASP A 144 10.20 0.29 -10.13
N SER A 145 10.81 -0.87 -9.89
CA SER A 145 11.63 -1.60 -10.85
C SER A 145 10.79 -2.59 -11.67
N GLY A 146 9.46 -2.44 -11.64
CA GLY A 146 8.49 -3.19 -12.43
C GLY A 146 8.18 -4.57 -11.85
N TRP A 147 8.44 -5.60 -12.65
CA TRP A 147 7.85 -6.94 -12.53
C TRP A 147 8.88 -8.03 -12.14
N ASN A 148 10.08 -7.61 -11.75
CA ASN A 148 11.24 -8.44 -11.48
C ASN A 148 11.04 -9.54 -10.41
N VAL A 149 10.11 -9.36 -9.47
CA VAL A 149 9.79 -10.42 -8.50
C VAL A 149 9.17 -11.68 -9.13
N CYS A 150 8.56 -11.57 -10.31
CA CYS A 150 7.90 -12.71 -10.93
C CYS A 150 8.87 -13.84 -11.32
N ASP A 151 10.11 -13.51 -11.66
CA ASP A 151 11.16 -14.51 -11.90
C ASP A 151 11.48 -15.30 -10.62
N ASP A 152 11.49 -14.64 -9.47
CA ASP A 152 11.68 -15.28 -8.18
C ASP A 152 10.50 -16.16 -7.81
N LEU A 153 9.27 -15.65 -7.95
CA LEU A 153 8.04 -16.41 -7.65
C LEU A 153 7.87 -17.62 -8.59
N SER A 154 8.24 -17.49 -9.87
CA SER A 154 8.14 -18.61 -10.83
C SER A 154 9.02 -19.80 -10.49
N ARG A 155 10.12 -19.55 -9.77
CA ARG A 155 11.08 -20.57 -9.32
C ARG A 155 10.75 -21.13 -7.94
N ASP A 156 9.76 -20.55 -7.26
CA ASP A 156 9.44 -20.86 -5.87
C ASP A 156 7.93 -20.93 -5.62
N PRO A 157 7.29 -22.09 -5.89
CA PRO A 157 5.85 -22.26 -5.71
C PRO A 157 5.37 -22.01 -4.28
N GLN A 158 6.21 -22.27 -3.27
CA GLN A 158 5.87 -22.02 -1.87
C GLN A 158 5.78 -20.52 -1.60
N TRP A 159 6.76 -19.75 -2.07
CA TRP A 159 6.72 -18.30 -1.91
C TRP A 159 5.63 -17.67 -2.77
N ALA A 160 5.45 -18.13 -4.01
CA ALA A 160 4.33 -17.72 -4.85
C ALA A 160 2.99 -17.95 -4.15
N ALA A 161 2.78 -19.09 -3.46
CA ALA A 161 1.53 -19.35 -2.74
C ALA A 161 1.26 -18.38 -1.58
N ALA A 162 2.28 -17.73 -1.02
CA ALA A 162 2.15 -16.73 0.05
C ALA A 162 1.93 -15.30 -0.46
N VAL A 163 1.92 -15.08 -1.78
CA VAL A 163 1.66 -13.77 -2.40
C VAL A 163 0.35 -13.85 -3.14
N ASP A 164 -0.67 -13.10 -2.73
CA ASP A 164 -2.01 -13.17 -3.31
C ASP A 164 -2.12 -12.30 -4.57
N VAL A 165 -1.50 -11.12 -4.54
CA VAL A 165 -1.52 -10.12 -5.62
C VAL A 165 -0.11 -9.70 -5.96
N ILE A 166 0.19 -9.55 -7.26
CA ILE A 166 1.42 -8.94 -7.73
C ILE A 166 1.20 -7.45 -7.99
N GLY A 167 1.81 -6.58 -7.19
CA GLY A 167 1.74 -5.12 -7.33
C GLY A 167 2.98 -4.55 -8.00
N ALA A 168 2.80 -3.77 -9.06
CA ALA A 168 3.86 -3.02 -9.74
C ALA A 168 3.55 -1.51 -9.74
N HIS A 169 4.60 -0.68 -9.64
CA HIS A 169 4.47 0.78 -9.72
C HIS A 169 4.74 1.26 -11.14
N TYR A 170 3.96 2.26 -11.56
CA TYR A 170 4.09 2.94 -12.86
C TYR A 170 4.23 1.98 -14.07
N PRO A 171 3.46 0.87 -14.16
CA PRO A 171 3.70 -0.17 -15.15
C PRO A 171 3.44 0.29 -16.60
N SER A 172 2.83 1.46 -16.79
CA SER A 172 2.60 2.07 -18.11
C SER A 172 1.84 1.13 -19.06
N ALA A 173 0.79 0.47 -18.54
CA ALA A 173 0.01 -0.54 -19.24
C ALA A 173 0.84 -1.69 -19.84
N LYS A 174 1.86 -2.15 -19.12
CA LYS A 174 2.70 -3.30 -19.48
C LYS A 174 2.78 -4.32 -18.36
N ILE A 175 2.97 -5.57 -18.76
CA ILE A 175 3.25 -6.69 -17.88
C ILE A 175 4.35 -7.56 -18.48
N GLU A 176 5.26 -8.06 -17.64
CA GLU A 176 6.26 -9.04 -18.08
C GLU A 176 5.62 -10.41 -18.35
N PRO A 177 5.99 -11.10 -19.45
CA PRO A 177 5.40 -12.39 -19.80
C PRO A 177 5.44 -13.43 -18.67
N ILE A 178 6.52 -13.46 -17.89
CA ILE A 178 6.67 -14.39 -16.76
C ILE A 178 5.65 -14.11 -15.63
N CYS A 179 5.27 -12.85 -15.41
CA CYS A 179 4.22 -12.55 -14.44
C CYS A 179 2.86 -13.05 -14.89
N ALA A 180 2.57 -12.91 -16.19
CA ALA A 180 1.30 -13.35 -16.76
C ALA A 180 1.09 -14.87 -16.60
N THR A 181 2.15 -15.67 -16.59
CA THR A 181 2.06 -17.14 -16.42
C THR A 181 1.86 -17.58 -14.98
N LEU A 182 2.10 -16.72 -13.98
CA LEU A 182 1.90 -17.05 -12.56
C LEU A 182 0.43 -17.21 -12.16
N ASN A 183 -0.51 -16.84 -13.03
CA ASN A 183 -1.95 -16.91 -12.80
C ASN A 183 -2.38 -16.24 -11.48
N LYS A 184 -1.76 -15.09 -11.18
CA LYS A 184 -2.06 -14.25 -10.02
C LYS A 184 -2.79 -12.99 -10.44
N VAL A 185 -3.56 -12.43 -9.52
CA VAL A 185 -4.10 -11.07 -9.66
C VAL A 185 -2.92 -10.09 -9.74
N GLN A 186 -3.00 -9.13 -10.66
CA GLN A 186 -1.95 -8.14 -10.88
C GLN A 186 -2.54 -6.74 -10.87
N TRP A 187 -1.87 -5.81 -10.20
CA TRP A 187 -2.31 -4.42 -10.05
C TRP A 187 -1.20 -3.44 -10.45
N ALA A 188 -1.63 -2.28 -10.97
CA ALA A 188 -0.84 -1.06 -10.86
C ALA A 188 -1.06 -0.54 -9.43
N SER A 189 -0.24 -1.00 -8.48
CA SER A 189 -0.43 -0.70 -7.04
C SER A 189 0.05 0.70 -6.65
N GLU A 190 0.68 1.41 -7.59
CA GLU A 190 0.92 2.85 -7.59
C GLU A 190 1.04 3.39 -9.03
N ASP A 191 0.37 4.51 -9.33
CA ASP A 191 0.34 5.15 -10.65
C ASP A 191 -0.10 6.64 -10.51
N MET A 192 -0.39 7.34 -11.61
CA MET A 192 -1.00 8.68 -11.65
C MET A 192 -0.14 9.84 -11.11
N LEU A 193 1.17 9.71 -10.96
CA LEU A 193 2.07 10.77 -10.43
C LEU A 193 2.16 12.01 -11.36
N VAL A 194 1.05 12.75 -11.45
CA VAL A 194 0.77 13.90 -12.31
C VAL A 194 -0.16 14.85 -11.56
N THR A 195 -0.03 16.14 -11.85
CA THR A 195 -0.77 17.18 -11.13
C THR A 195 -2.28 17.11 -11.39
N TRP A 196 -3.09 17.43 -10.38
CA TRP A 196 -4.56 17.36 -10.40
C TRP A 196 -5.20 18.10 -11.60
N ASN A 197 -4.57 19.17 -12.10
CA ASN A 197 -5.08 20.02 -13.18
C ASN A 197 -4.73 19.54 -14.60
N HIS A 198 -3.82 18.56 -14.74
CA HIS A 198 -3.46 17.96 -16.03
C HIS A 198 -3.60 16.43 -16.03
N GLY A 199 -3.67 15.82 -14.86
CA GLY A 199 -3.61 14.38 -14.67
C GLY A 199 -4.87 13.62 -15.08
N ALA A 200 -6.01 14.30 -15.24
CA ALA A 200 -7.28 13.65 -15.53
C ALA A 200 -7.27 12.81 -16.83
N THR A 201 -6.65 13.33 -17.91
CA THR A 201 -6.56 12.59 -19.18
C THR A 201 -5.54 11.46 -19.11
N CYS A 202 -4.45 11.65 -18.37
CA CYS A 202 -3.50 10.59 -18.07
C CYS A 202 -4.19 9.45 -17.32
N TRP A 203 -4.91 9.78 -16.24
CA TRP A 203 -5.60 8.82 -15.40
C TRP A 203 -6.69 8.05 -16.14
N ALA A 204 -7.52 8.75 -16.92
CA ALA A 204 -8.54 8.11 -17.75
C ALA A 204 -7.93 7.11 -18.75
N ARG A 205 -6.78 7.45 -19.33
CA ARG A 205 -6.04 6.57 -20.25
C ARG A 205 -5.48 5.34 -19.52
N GLU A 206 -4.80 5.53 -18.39
CA GLU A 206 -4.18 4.42 -17.65
C GLU A 206 -5.22 3.46 -17.08
N LEU A 207 -6.32 3.97 -16.51
CA LEU A 207 -7.42 3.12 -16.01
C LEU A 207 -7.94 2.13 -17.06
N ASN A 208 -8.02 2.54 -18.33
CA ASN A 208 -8.45 1.67 -19.41
C ASN A 208 -7.30 0.78 -19.91
N GLN A 209 -6.13 1.36 -20.17
CA GLN A 209 -5.03 0.64 -20.81
C GLN A 209 -4.39 -0.40 -19.90
N ASN A 210 -4.32 -0.16 -18.59
CA ASN A 210 -3.80 -1.11 -17.62
C ASN A 210 -4.52 -2.46 -17.70
N TYR A 211 -5.85 -2.45 -17.84
CA TYR A 211 -6.60 -3.70 -18.07
C TYR A 211 -6.46 -4.20 -19.50
N VAL A 212 -6.76 -3.37 -20.51
CA VAL A 212 -6.84 -3.81 -21.92
C VAL A 212 -5.52 -4.36 -22.44
N ARG A 213 -4.38 -3.82 -22.01
CA ARG A 213 -3.06 -4.16 -22.56
C ARG A 213 -2.25 -5.08 -21.65
N ALA A 214 -2.51 -5.07 -20.36
CA ALA A 214 -1.68 -5.75 -19.36
C ALA A 214 -2.47 -6.58 -18.34
N ASN A 215 -3.79 -6.71 -18.51
CA ASN A 215 -4.66 -7.50 -17.62
C ASN A 215 -4.60 -7.08 -16.14
N LEU A 216 -4.21 -5.83 -15.88
CA LEU A 216 -4.16 -5.28 -14.53
C LEU A 216 -5.58 -4.95 -14.07
N THR A 217 -5.99 -5.54 -12.95
CA THR A 217 -7.39 -5.51 -12.48
C THR A 217 -7.67 -4.44 -11.42
N ALA A 218 -6.64 -3.71 -11.01
CA ALA A 218 -6.76 -2.47 -10.25
C ALA A 218 -5.62 -1.51 -10.62
N SER A 219 -5.91 -0.22 -10.49
CA SER A 219 -4.93 0.87 -10.57
C SER A 219 -5.15 1.79 -9.37
N ILE A 220 -4.09 2.07 -8.61
CA ILE A 220 -4.13 2.89 -7.40
C ILE A 220 -3.31 4.16 -7.64
N ALA A 221 -3.95 5.33 -7.57
CA ALA A 221 -3.29 6.61 -7.79
C ALA A 221 -2.50 7.05 -6.55
N TRP A 222 -1.24 7.45 -6.75
CA TRP A 222 -0.51 8.26 -5.77
C TRP A 222 -0.59 9.74 -6.18
N ALA A 223 -1.12 10.65 -5.37
CA ALA A 223 -1.71 10.46 -4.03
C ALA A 223 -3.26 10.51 -4.05
N LEU A 224 -3.90 10.16 -2.94
CA LEU A 224 -5.35 10.32 -2.75
C LEU A 224 -5.79 11.78 -2.96
N ILE A 225 -5.11 12.70 -2.30
CA ILE A 225 -5.42 14.14 -2.28
C ILE A 225 -4.14 14.93 -2.03
N ASN A 226 -3.93 16.01 -2.77
CA ASN A 226 -2.88 16.97 -2.44
C ASN A 226 -3.34 17.82 -1.24
N SER A 227 -2.86 17.47 -0.05
CA SER A 227 -3.06 18.22 1.20
C SER A 227 -1.74 18.56 1.89
N PHE A 228 -0.69 18.76 1.11
CA PHE A 228 0.64 19.16 1.55
C PHE A 228 1.06 20.46 0.86
N TYR A 229 2.10 21.12 1.38
CA TYR A 229 2.49 22.45 0.91
C TYR A 229 2.92 22.46 -0.56
N ASP A 230 2.52 23.51 -1.30
CA ASP A 230 2.80 23.67 -2.74
C ASP A 230 4.31 23.77 -3.10
N ARG A 231 5.21 23.78 -2.11
CA ARG A 231 6.68 23.82 -2.31
C ARG A 231 7.39 22.52 -1.97
N LEU A 232 6.66 21.49 -1.58
CA LEU A 232 7.19 20.15 -1.41
C LEU A 232 7.28 19.43 -2.75
N ILE A 233 7.85 18.23 -2.72
CA ILE A 233 8.09 17.46 -3.94
C ILE A 233 6.71 17.03 -4.48
N TYR A 234 6.54 16.98 -5.80
CA TYR A 234 5.26 16.60 -6.42
C TYR A 234 4.02 17.39 -5.96
N ALA A 235 4.20 18.64 -5.48
CA ALA A 235 3.11 19.56 -5.19
C ALA A 235 2.09 19.61 -6.33
N GLY A 236 0.82 19.42 -5.99
CA GLY A 236 -0.26 19.33 -6.96
C GLY A 236 -0.64 17.90 -7.36
N THR A 237 0.14 16.88 -7.02
CA THR A 237 -0.22 15.48 -7.31
C THR A 237 -1.32 15.01 -6.35
N GLY A 238 -2.39 14.48 -6.92
CA GLY A 238 -3.55 13.98 -6.17
C GLY A 238 -4.81 13.95 -7.01
N ILE A 239 -5.79 13.13 -6.61
CA ILE A 239 -7.11 13.12 -7.29
C ILE A 239 -7.82 14.46 -7.11
N LEU A 240 -7.66 15.08 -5.94
CA LEU A 240 -8.16 16.40 -5.58
C LEU A 240 -7.03 17.25 -4.97
N ARG A 241 -7.26 18.57 -4.82
CA ARG A 241 -6.38 19.49 -4.07
C ARG A 241 -7.16 20.13 -2.92
N ALA A 242 -6.60 20.08 -1.71
CA ALA A 242 -7.12 20.72 -0.51
C ALA A 242 -5.96 21.08 0.44
N VAL A 243 -5.28 22.19 0.18
CA VAL A 243 -4.06 22.63 0.89
C VAL A 243 -4.28 23.85 1.80
N GLU A 244 -5.54 24.28 1.94
CA GLU A 244 -5.96 25.39 2.79
C GLU A 244 -7.03 24.85 3.75
N PRO A 245 -6.66 24.48 5.00
CA PRO A 245 -7.55 23.83 5.96
C PRO A 245 -8.58 24.77 6.59
#